data_AF-A0A420CUU9-F1
#
_entry.id   AF-A0A420CUU9-F1
#
_cell.length_a   1.000
_cell.length_b   1.000
_cell.length_c   1.000
_cell.angle_alpha   90.00
_cell.angle_beta   90.00
_cell.angle_gamma   90.00
#
_symmetry.space_group_name_H-M   'P 1'
#
loop_
_entity.id
_entity.type
_entity.pdbx_description
1 polymer ?
#
loop_
_entity_poly.entity_id
_entity_poly.type
_entity_poly.pdbx_seq_one_letter_code
_entity_poly.pdbx_strand_id
1 'polypeptide(L)'
;MNHHKQSPSMTPDYKRIYSDLVDMKYPEKKQECAKILSKKNLSAFDVIEINSIIFNYSQNIKANQSHRSYNKETIYKILEYQKKNYLNNTQLALHFKLSRNTVAKWKNLFNI
;
A
#
# COMPACT_ATOMS: atom_id res chain seq x y z
N MET A 1 -41.07 -16.84 5.24
CA MET A 1 -39.90 -16.32 6.00
C MET A 1 -38.66 -16.87 5.31
N ASN A 2 -38.12 -16.16 4.31
CA ASN A 2 -37.04 -16.70 3.46
C ASN A 2 -35.70 -16.54 4.17
N HIS A 3 -35.26 -17.60 4.84
CA HIS A 3 -33.87 -17.75 5.29
C HIS A 3 -32.98 -17.97 4.06
N HIS A 4 -32.45 -16.89 3.49
CA HIS A 4 -31.33 -16.97 2.58
C HIS A 4 -30.09 -17.42 3.37
N LYS A 5 -29.83 -18.73 3.37
CA LYS A 5 -28.52 -19.30 3.67
C LYS A 5 -27.51 -18.70 2.68
N GLN A 6 -26.61 -17.85 3.16
CA GLN A 6 -25.42 -17.45 2.41
C GLN A 6 -24.27 -18.38 2.82
N SER A 7 -23.82 -19.18 1.86
CA SER A 7 -22.56 -19.93 1.85
C SER A 7 -21.37 -19.00 2.14
N PRO A 8 -20.31 -19.46 2.83
CA PRO A 8 -19.14 -18.63 3.12
C PRO A 8 -18.38 -18.36 1.83
N SER A 9 -18.66 -17.24 1.17
CA SER A 9 -17.73 -16.71 0.19
C SER A 9 -16.46 -16.33 0.96
N MET A 10 -15.34 -16.95 0.63
CA MET A 10 -13.98 -16.63 1.08
C MET A 10 -13.52 -15.24 0.58
N THR A 11 -14.44 -14.30 0.40
CA THR A 11 -14.20 -12.90 0.07
C THR A 11 -14.79 -12.08 1.21
N PRO A 12 -13.97 -11.32 1.94
CA PRO A 12 -14.48 -10.40 2.95
C PRO A 12 -15.50 -9.48 2.28
N ASP A 13 -16.65 -9.28 2.91
CA ASP A 13 -17.60 -8.25 2.49
C ASP A 13 -17.01 -6.88 2.85
N TYR A 14 -16.09 -6.41 2.01
CA TYR A 14 -15.38 -5.15 2.20
C TYR A 14 -16.34 -3.99 2.40
N LYS A 15 -17.51 -4.03 1.75
CA LYS A 15 -18.52 -2.99 1.91
C LYS A 15 -19.04 -2.94 3.34
N ARG A 16 -19.37 -4.09 3.91
CA ARG A 16 -19.83 -4.18 5.30
C ARG A 16 -18.74 -3.79 6.29
N ILE A 17 -17.53 -4.32 6.11
CA ILE A 17 -16.37 -4.03 6.98
C ILE A 17 -16.07 -2.53 7.00
N TYR A 18 -16.00 -1.89 5.83
CA TYR A 18 -15.71 -0.46 5.74
C TYR A 18 -16.89 0.39 6.22
N SER A 19 -18.13 -0.01 5.96
CA SER A 19 -19.30 0.71 6.49
C SER A 19 -19.32 0.70 8.01
N ASP A 20 -19.14 -0.46 8.63
CA ASP A 20 -19.10 -0.60 10.09
C ASP A 20 -17.90 0.18 10.68
N LEU A 21 -16.72 0.10 10.04
CA LEU A 21 -15.53 0.84 10.48
C LEU A 21 -15.72 2.36 10.45
N VAL A 22 -16.34 2.87 9.37
CA VAL A 22 -16.60 4.30 9.18
C VAL A 22 -17.66 4.79 10.16
N ASP A 23 -18.73 4.02 10.36
CA ASP A 23 -19.79 4.38 11.31
C ASP A 23 -19.30 4.36 12.77
N MET A 24 -18.38 3.45 13.12
CA MET A 24 -17.86 3.34 14.49
C MET A 24 -16.75 4.34 14.81
N LYS A 25 -15.85 4.64 13.86
CA LYS A 25 -14.62 5.39 14.16
C LYS A 25 -14.45 6.68 13.39
N TYR A 26 -15.09 6.84 12.24
CA TYR A 26 -14.85 7.98 11.34
C TYR A 26 -16.15 8.52 10.73
N PRO A 27 -17.15 8.90 11.55
CA PRO A 27 -18.44 9.38 11.06
C PRO A 27 -18.30 10.63 10.18
N GLU A 28 -17.27 11.44 10.41
CA GLU A 28 -16.92 12.60 9.59
C GLU A 28 -16.53 12.24 8.14
N LYS A 29 -15.97 11.04 7.92
CA LYS A 29 -15.52 10.55 6.60
C LYS A 29 -16.59 9.72 5.90
N LYS A 30 -17.76 9.57 6.52
CA LYS A 30 -18.88 8.79 6.00
C LYS A 30 -19.33 9.26 4.62
N GLN A 31 -19.39 10.57 4.41
CA GLN A 31 -19.82 11.14 3.14
C GLN A 31 -18.82 10.86 2.00
N GLU A 32 -17.52 10.85 2.29
CA GLU A 32 -16.48 10.52 1.31
C GLU A 32 -16.45 9.01 1.00
N CYS A 33 -16.51 8.17 2.04
CA CYS A 33 -16.53 6.71 1.87
C CYS A 33 -17.84 6.24 1.20
N ALA A 34 -18.97 6.90 1.44
CA ALA A 34 -20.27 6.56 0.86
C ALA A 34 -20.25 6.59 -0.68
N LYS A 35 -19.50 7.51 -1.30
CA LYS A 35 -19.38 7.58 -2.77
C LYS A 35 -18.75 6.30 -3.34
N ILE A 36 -17.79 5.72 -2.63
CA ILE A 36 -17.07 4.52 -3.05
C ILE A 36 -17.87 3.26 -2.66
N LEU A 37 -18.44 3.23 -1.45
CA LEU A 37 -19.29 2.14 -0.95
C LEU A 37 -20.62 2.00 -1.70
N SER A 38 -21.07 3.04 -2.41
CA SER A 38 -22.25 3.00 -3.28
C SER A 38 -22.04 2.14 -4.54
N LYS A 39 -20.78 1.87 -4.93
CA LYS A 39 -20.47 1.04 -6.10
C LYS A 39 -20.94 -0.41 -5.90
N LYS A 40 -21.42 -1.03 -6.99
CA LYS A 40 -21.94 -2.41 -7.00
C LYS A 40 -20.84 -3.45 -6.73
N ASN A 41 -19.63 -3.20 -7.21
CA ASN A 41 -18.44 -4.00 -6.95
C ASN A 41 -17.32 -3.05 -6.54
N LEU A 42 -16.65 -3.36 -5.43
CA LEU A 42 -15.45 -2.64 -5.02
C LEU A 42 -14.25 -3.27 -5.74
N SER A 43 -13.58 -2.49 -6.57
CA SER A 43 -12.29 -2.85 -7.14
C SER A 43 -11.20 -2.78 -6.07
N ALA A 44 -10.06 -3.43 -6.31
CA ALA A 44 -8.85 -3.24 -5.51
C ALA A 44 -8.48 -1.75 -5.40
N PHE A 45 -8.74 -0.95 -6.45
CA PHE A 45 -8.53 0.49 -6.43
C PHE A 45 -9.47 1.21 -5.45
N ASP A 46 -10.75 0.82 -5.42
CA ASP A 46 -11.75 1.39 -4.50
C ASP A 46 -11.41 1.09 -3.04
N VAL A 47 -10.91 -0.12 -2.76
CA VAL A 47 -10.43 -0.53 -1.43
C VAL A 47 -9.23 0.32 -1.00
N ILE A 48 -8.27 0.55 -1.90
CA ILE A 48 -7.10 1.40 -1.63
C ILE A 48 -7.53 2.85 -1.36
N GLU A 49 -8.49 3.36 -2.12
CA GLU A 49 -9.00 4.72 -1.98
C GLU A 49 -9.74 4.91 -0.65
N ILE A 50 -10.64 4.00 -0.28
CA ILE A 50 -11.30 4.00 1.04
C ILE A 50 -10.27 3.91 2.16
N ASN A 51 -9.29 3.02 2.05
CA ASN A 51 -8.23 2.90 3.04
C ASN A 51 -7.43 4.21 3.18
N SER A 52 -7.16 4.89 2.06
CA SER A 52 -6.49 6.19 2.06
C SER A 52 -7.32 7.28 2.74
N ILE A 53 -8.63 7.33 2.50
CA ILE A 53 -9.55 8.29 3.11
C ILE A 53 -9.65 8.03 4.63
N ILE A 54 -9.92 6.78 5.03
CA ILE A 54 -10.09 6.39 6.44
C ILE A 54 -8.80 6.64 7.23
N PHE A 55 -7.65 6.20 6.72
CA PHE A 55 -6.37 6.30 7.43
C PHE A 55 -5.55 7.55 7.09
N ASN A 56 -6.09 8.46 6.27
CA ASN A 56 -5.44 9.69 5.81
C ASN A 56 -4.00 9.44 5.32
N TYR A 57 -3.82 8.40 4.49
CA TYR A 57 -2.51 7.85 4.13
C TYR A 57 -1.64 8.82 3.29
N SER A 58 -2.20 9.95 2.85
CA SER A 58 -1.50 11.01 2.12
C SER A 58 -0.35 11.65 2.94
N GLN A 59 -0.53 11.80 4.26
CA GLN A 59 0.52 12.28 5.17
C GLN A 59 1.61 11.23 5.42
N ASN A 60 1.25 9.94 5.27
CA ASN A 60 2.17 8.83 5.41
C ASN A 60 2.91 8.47 4.13
N ILE A 61 2.76 9.15 2.98
CA ILE A 61 3.57 8.83 1.79
C ILE A 61 5.07 9.10 2.04
N LYS A 62 5.41 10.09 2.89
CA LYS A 62 6.79 10.30 3.35
C LYS A 62 7.28 9.17 4.26
N ALA A 63 6.42 8.60 5.10
CA ALA A 63 6.72 7.46 5.97
C ALA A 63 6.62 6.09 5.24
N ASN A 64 5.90 6.02 4.12
CA ASN A 64 5.68 4.82 3.33
C ASN A 64 6.82 4.54 2.34
N GLN A 65 7.77 5.47 2.17
CA GLN A 65 9.03 5.17 1.48
C GLN A 65 9.80 4.04 2.18
N SER A 66 9.64 3.91 3.51
CA SER A 66 10.16 2.80 4.33
C SER A 66 9.34 1.51 4.26
N HIS A 67 8.07 1.57 3.82
CA HIS A 67 7.13 0.45 3.81
C HIS A 67 6.85 -0.08 2.39
N ARG A 68 7.61 0.35 1.38
CA ARG A 68 7.74 -0.46 0.17
C ARG A 68 8.39 -1.77 0.60
N SER A 69 7.61 -2.83 0.67
CA SER A 69 8.11 -4.20 0.71
C SER A 69 8.83 -4.47 -0.61
N TYR A 70 10.05 -3.95 -0.73
CA TYR A 70 10.91 -4.22 -1.87
C TYR A 70 11.18 -5.73 -1.84
N ASN A 71 10.55 -6.46 -2.76
CA ASN A 71 10.84 -7.87 -2.92
C ASN A 71 12.32 -8.04 -3.32
N LYS A 72 12.91 -9.21 -3.03
CA LYS A 72 14.33 -9.48 -3.29
C LYS A 72 14.71 -9.20 -4.75
N GLU A 73 13.80 -9.49 -5.68
CA GLU A 73 14.00 -9.25 -7.12
C GLU A 73 14.14 -7.75 -7.45
N THR A 74 13.30 -6.89 -6.86
CA THR A 74 13.39 -5.43 -7.06
C THR A 74 14.68 -4.87 -6.49
N ILE A 75 15.09 -5.35 -5.31
CA ILE A 75 16.37 -4.93 -4.69
C ILE A 75 17.54 -5.31 -5.61
N TYR A 76 17.54 -6.53 -6.15
CA TYR A 76 18.58 -7.00 -7.05
C TYR A 76 18.65 -6.15 -8.32
N LYS A 77 17.52 -5.89 -8.99
CA LYS A 77 17.44 -5.02 -10.17
C LYS A 77 17.98 -3.61 -9.91
N ILE A 78 17.71 -3.05 -8.73
CA ILE A 78 18.23 -1.73 -8.34
C ILE A 78 19.76 -1.77 -8.15
N LEU A 79 20.30 -2.81 -7.53
CA LEU A 79 21.75 -2.98 -7.36
C LEU A 79 22.47 -3.28 -8.68
N GLU A 80 21.84 -4.03 -9.59
CA GLU A 80 22.37 -4.22 -10.95
C GLU A 80 22.37 -2.92 -11.76
N TYR A 81 21.31 -2.12 -11.64
CA TYR A 81 21.26 -0.79 -12.24
C TYR A 81 22.40 0.10 -11.75
N GLN A 82 22.76 0.01 -10.46
CA GLN A 82 23.92 0.70 -9.90
C GLN A 82 25.22 0.30 -10.62
N LYS A 83 25.47 -1.00 -10.80
CA LYS A 83 26.66 -1.53 -11.47
C LYS A 83 26.71 -1.14 -12.94
N LYS A 84 25.59 -1.31 -13.66
CA LYS A 84 25.47 -1.01 -15.10
C LYS A 84 25.73 0.46 -15.43
N ASN A 85 25.34 1.37 -14.53
CA ASN A 85 25.48 2.81 -14.72
C ASN A 85 26.63 3.43 -13.91
N TYR A 86 27.47 2.62 -13.27
CA TYR A 86 28.60 3.06 -12.45
C TYR A 86 28.23 4.12 -11.39
N LEU A 87 27.05 3.98 -10.76
CA LEU A 87 26.51 4.94 -9.80
C LEU A 87 27.05 4.70 -8.38
N ASN A 88 27.31 5.79 -7.66
CA ASN A 88 27.57 5.69 -6.22
C ASN A 88 26.26 5.56 -5.41
N ASN A 89 26.38 5.17 -4.14
CA ASN A 89 25.21 4.93 -3.28
C ASN A 89 24.31 6.17 -3.13
N THR A 90 24.89 7.37 -3.15
CA THR A 90 24.14 8.63 -3.05
C THR A 90 23.34 8.89 -4.32
N GLN A 91 23.94 8.72 -5.49
CA GLN A 91 23.28 8.91 -6.78
C GLN A 91 22.17 7.90 -7.01
N LEU A 92 22.41 6.63 -6.68
CA LEU A 92 21.40 5.57 -6.75
C LEU A 92 20.24 5.86 -5.79
N ALA A 93 20.56 6.26 -4.55
CA ALA A 93 19.57 6.62 -3.55
C ALA A 93 18.71 7.81 -4.02
N LEU A 94 19.33 8.82 -4.63
CA LEU A 94 18.61 9.98 -5.15
C LEU A 94 17.69 9.59 -6.33
N HIS A 95 18.18 8.72 -7.21
CA HIS A 95 17.42 8.22 -8.37
C HIS A 95 16.17 7.43 -7.96
N PHE A 96 16.31 6.52 -6.98
CA PHE A 96 15.22 5.67 -6.51
C PHE A 96 14.46 6.21 -5.29
N LYS A 97 14.79 7.43 -4.84
CA LYS A 97 14.22 8.07 -3.63
C LYS A 97 14.37 7.19 -2.38
N LEU A 98 15.57 6.62 -2.23
CA LEU A 98 15.98 5.78 -1.08
C LEU A 98 16.90 6.58 -0.16
N SER A 99 17.13 6.06 1.05
CA SER A 99 18.24 6.53 1.87
C SER A 99 19.54 5.85 1.44
N ARG A 100 20.67 6.58 1.48
CA ARG A 100 22.02 6.00 1.34
C ARG A 100 22.25 4.82 2.28
N ASN A 101 21.64 4.87 3.47
CA ASN A 101 21.74 3.81 4.47
C ASN A 101 20.97 2.55 4.05
N THR A 102 19.84 2.71 3.34
CA THR A 102 19.07 1.61 2.75
C THR A 102 19.89 0.88 1.69
N VAL A 103 20.55 1.64 0.80
CA VAL A 103 21.42 1.05 -0.23
C VAL A 103 22.60 0.32 0.40
N ALA A 104 23.26 0.91 1.40
CA ALA A 104 24.34 0.25 2.14
C ALA A 104 23.87 -1.04 2.84
N LYS A 105 22.69 -1.01 3.48
CA LYS A 105 22.08 -2.19 4.12
C LYS A 105 21.77 -3.28 3.09
N TRP A 106 21.26 -2.94 1.91
CA TRP A 106 21.03 -3.91 0.84
C TRP A 106 22.33 -4.52 0.33
N LYS A 107 23.38 -3.73 0.11
CA LYS A 107 24.68 -4.28 -0.28
C LYS A 107 25.24 -5.28 0.74
N ASN A 108 25.08 -5.00 2.03
CA ASN A 108 25.48 -5.92 3.10
C ASN A 108 24.61 -7.18 3.14
N LEU A 109 23.29 -7.06 2.98
CA LEU A 109 22.36 -8.19 3.03
C LEU A 109 22.49 -9.14 1.83
N PHE A 110 22.82 -8.60 0.66
CA PHE A 110 22.95 -9.36 -0.58
C PHE A 110 24.41 -9.68 -0.94
N ASN A 111 25.37 -9.17 -0.15
CA ASN A 111 26.81 -9.41 -0.28
C ASN A 111 27.36 -9.07 -1.69
N ILE A 112 26.94 -7.90 -2.23
CA ILE A 112 27.21 -7.43 -3.62
C ILE A 112 28.21 -6.27 -3.70
#